data_AF-A0A662PUD5-F1
#
_entry.id   AF-A0A662PUD5-F1
#
_cell.length_a   1.000
_cell.length_b   1.000
_cell.length_c   1.000
_cell.angle_alpha   90.00
_cell.angle_beta   90.00
_cell.angle_gamma   90.00
#
_symmetry.space_group_name_H-M   'P 1'
#
loop_
_entity.id
_entity.type
_entity.pdbx_description
1 polymer ?
#
loop_
_entity_poly.entity_id
_entity_poly.type
_entity_poly.pdbx_seq_one_letter_code
_entity_poly.pdbx_strand_id
1 'polypeptide(L)'
;MNEFLRTLKVLLISPPAHSIVKQVIGTAAPPLGLAYLASIARDLGCDVKIVDSLAEDLTFEDVKGKISKFYPDLVGVTATTSMIYEAYDVAALVKEVNPDAMVVIGGPHATFMASEILRECKHIDVVVRGEGELTFRELLMKLMKADRDLRGILGITYRVDDKVRENPPRPLIRNLDDVPLPAYDLLPMDKYRVGKLKFGAIMTSRGCPYTCVFCSSSLQFGKKWRAHGVERVLEELRI
;
A
#
# COMPACT_ATOMS: atom_id res chain seq x y z
N MET A 1 32.25 5.50 3.42
CA MET A 1 32.03 5.85 2.00
C MET A 1 30.55 6.16 1.87
N ASN A 2 30.18 7.44 1.91
CA ASN A 2 28.77 7.87 1.85
C ASN A 2 28.28 7.64 0.41
N GLU A 3 27.61 6.51 0.16
CA GLU A 3 26.76 6.39 -1.02
C GLU A 3 25.66 7.45 -0.90
N PHE A 4 25.68 8.45 -1.79
CA PHE A 4 24.58 9.40 -1.90
C PHE A 4 23.35 8.65 -2.40
N LEU A 5 22.49 8.25 -1.47
CA LEU A 5 21.21 7.66 -1.80
C LEU A 5 20.31 8.74 -2.42
N ARG A 6 19.69 8.42 -3.56
CA ARG A 6 18.74 9.31 -4.23
C ARG A 6 17.48 9.48 -3.37
N THR A 7 17.02 10.70 -3.19
CA THR A 7 15.66 10.96 -2.65
C THR A 7 14.61 10.57 -3.68
N LEU A 8 13.74 9.62 -3.33
CA LEU A 8 12.63 9.18 -4.19
C LEU A 8 11.38 9.97 -3.90
N LYS A 9 10.59 10.23 -4.96
CA LYS A 9 9.21 10.68 -4.85
C LYS A 9 8.27 9.48 -4.87
N VAL A 10 7.54 9.26 -3.79
CA VAL A 10 6.65 8.10 -3.59
C VAL A 10 5.20 8.58 -3.48
N LEU A 11 4.34 8.11 -4.38
CA LEU A 11 2.91 8.40 -4.33
C LEU A 11 2.13 7.14 -3.97
N LEU A 12 1.37 7.17 -2.89
CA LEU A 12 0.56 6.04 -2.44
C LEU A 12 -0.91 6.34 -2.70
N ILE A 13 -1.61 5.48 -3.43
CA ILE A 13 -2.94 5.77 -3.98
C ILE A 13 -3.93 4.69 -3.54
N SER A 14 -5.03 5.13 -2.92
CA SER A 14 -6.30 4.41 -2.91
C SER A 14 -7.07 4.86 -4.16
N PRO A 15 -7.41 3.95 -5.10
CA PRO A 15 -7.94 4.33 -6.40
C PRO A 15 -9.35 4.96 -6.28
N PRO A 16 -9.76 5.79 -7.26
CA PRO A 16 -11.17 6.15 -7.42
C PRO A 16 -11.96 4.85 -7.56
N ALA A 17 -12.96 4.61 -6.73
CA ALA A 17 -13.72 3.37 -6.80
C ALA A 17 -15.17 3.57 -6.35
N HIS A 18 -16.05 2.72 -6.86
CA HIS A 18 -17.43 2.68 -6.42
C HIS A 18 -17.56 1.85 -5.14
N SER A 19 -17.63 2.50 -3.99
CA SER A 19 -17.79 1.82 -2.69
C SER A 19 -19.24 1.83 -2.23
N ILE A 20 -19.88 0.65 -2.22
CA ILE A 20 -21.23 0.45 -1.66
C ILE A 20 -21.26 0.87 -0.18
N VAL A 21 -20.19 0.53 0.56
CA VAL A 21 -20.05 0.93 1.97
C VAL A 21 -20.08 2.44 2.11
N LYS A 22 -19.35 3.16 1.25
CA LYS A 22 -19.38 4.63 1.25
C LYS A 22 -20.76 5.17 0.89
N GLN A 23 -21.46 4.57 -0.07
CA GLN A 23 -22.81 5.00 -0.43
C GLN A 23 -23.82 4.83 0.70
N VAL A 24 -23.72 3.73 1.46
CA VAL A 24 -24.66 3.42 2.54
C VAL A 24 -24.31 4.17 3.83
N ILE A 25 -23.03 4.23 4.19
CA ILE A 25 -22.56 4.82 5.47
C ILE A 25 -22.25 6.32 5.31
N GLY A 26 -22.02 6.79 4.08
CA GLY A 26 -21.62 8.17 3.78
C GLY A 26 -20.12 8.44 3.94
N THR A 27 -19.29 7.41 4.16
CA THR A 27 -17.85 7.59 4.42
C THR A 27 -17.00 6.38 4.02
N ALA A 28 -15.70 6.61 3.84
CA ALA A 28 -14.69 5.58 3.63
C ALA A 28 -13.81 5.45 4.88
N ALA A 29 -13.28 4.26 5.14
CA ALA A 29 -12.29 4.09 6.20
C ALA A 29 -10.91 4.56 5.73
N PRO A 30 -10.08 5.15 6.61
CA PRO A 30 -8.71 5.51 6.27
C PRO A 30 -7.91 4.28 5.78
N PRO A 31 -7.14 4.39 4.69
CA PRO A 31 -6.35 3.27 4.14
C PRO A 31 -5.08 3.07 4.98
N LEU A 32 -5.22 2.46 6.16
CA LEU A 32 -4.12 2.30 7.13
C LEU A 32 -2.87 1.64 6.54
N GLY A 33 -3.03 0.67 5.63
CA GLY A 33 -1.90 0.06 4.93
C GLY A 33 -1.03 1.11 4.22
N LEU A 34 -1.64 2.07 3.52
CA LEU A 34 -0.91 3.15 2.86
C LEU A 34 -0.25 4.10 3.87
N ALA A 35 -0.90 4.39 5.00
CA ALA A 35 -0.32 5.21 6.05
C ALA A 35 0.91 4.56 6.71
N TYR A 36 0.89 3.23 6.92
CA TYR A 36 2.07 2.48 7.35
C TYR A 36 3.20 2.54 6.32
N LEU A 37 2.90 2.30 5.04
CA LEU A 37 3.90 2.38 3.97
C LEU A 37 4.47 3.79 3.80
N ALA A 38 3.65 4.82 4.04
CA ALA A 38 4.11 6.21 4.00
C ALA A 38 5.10 6.51 5.12
N SER A 39 4.87 6.01 6.33
CA SER A 39 5.85 6.12 7.43
C SER A 39 7.17 5.43 7.10
N ILE A 40 7.13 4.23 6.49
CA ILE A 40 8.33 3.54 6.02
C ILE A 40 9.10 4.39 4.99
N ALA A 41 8.40 4.98 4.01
CA ALA A 41 9.02 5.84 3.01
C ALA A 41 9.62 7.11 3.63
N ARG A 42 8.90 7.74 4.56
CA ARG A 42 9.34 8.91 5.32
C ARG A 42 10.59 8.62 6.15
N ASP A 43 10.65 7.49 6.84
CA ASP A 43 11.82 7.06 7.63
C ASP A 43 13.07 6.87 6.75
N LEU A 44 12.88 6.49 5.49
CA LEU A 44 13.96 6.38 4.50
C LEU A 44 14.33 7.73 3.86
N GLY A 45 13.66 8.83 4.22
CA GLY A 45 13.93 10.16 3.66
C GLY A 45 13.33 10.38 2.26
N CYS A 46 12.30 9.62 1.88
CA CYS A 46 11.57 9.84 0.62
C CYS A 46 10.58 11.01 0.75
N ASP A 47 10.36 11.73 -0.34
CA ASP A 47 9.22 12.66 -0.47
C ASP A 47 7.97 11.82 -0.75
N VAL A 48 7.10 11.65 0.24
CA VAL A 48 5.95 10.74 0.17
C VAL A 48 4.63 11.46 0.36
N LYS A 49 3.63 11.08 -0.44
CA LYS A 49 2.25 11.57 -0.36
C LYS A 49 1.25 10.43 -0.46
N ILE A 50 0.09 10.61 0.17
CA ILE A 50 -1.06 9.71 0.02
C ILE A 50 -2.16 10.44 -0.76
N VAL A 51 -2.80 9.72 -1.68
CA VAL A 51 -4.02 10.13 -2.36
C VAL A 51 -5.10 9.13 -2.00
N ASP A 52 -6.09 9.56 -1.22
CA ASP A 52 -7.24 8.74 -0.88
C ASP A 52 -8.45 9.18 -1.70
N SER A 53 -8.54 8.64 -2.91
CA SER A 53 -9.58 9.04 -3.88
C SER A 53 -10.99 8.75 -3.36
N LEU A 54 -11.15 7.69 -2.57
CA LEU A 54 -12.43 7.36 -1.94
C LEU A 54 -12.83 8.37 -0.88
N ALA A 55 -11.92 8.88 -0.06
CA ALA A 55 -12.26 9.89 0.96
C ALA A 55 -12.41 11.30 0.37
N GLU A 56 -11.65 11.61 -0.68
CA GLU A 56 -11.62 12.92 -1.33
C GLU A 56 -12.61 13.08 -2.49
N ASP A 57 -13.34 12.03 -2.88
CA ASP A 57 -14.27 12.03 -4.03
C ASP A 57 -13.57 12.38 -5.37
N LEU A 58 -12.35 11.87 -5.55
CA LEU A 58 -11.54 12.18 -6.73
C LEU A 58 -11.95 11.33 -7.93
N THR A 59 -11.94 11.96 -9.10
CA THR A 59 -12.05 11.28 -10.40
C THR A 59 -10.67 10.78 -10.87
N PHE A 60 -10.66 9.96 -11.92
CA PHE A 60 -9.42 9.56 -12.58
C PHE A 60 -8.63 10.76 -13.15
N GLU A 61 -9.32 11.80 -13.61
CA GLU A 61 -8.67 13.02 -14.11
C GLU A 61 -7.99 13.79 -12.98
N ASP A 62 -8.63 13.88 -11.81
CA ASP A 62 -8.00 14.48 -10.62
C ASP A 62 -6.75 13.71 -10.20
N VAL A 63 -6.83 12.37 -10.21
CA VAL A 63 -5.70 11.49 -9.89
C VAL A 63 -4.56 11.68 -10.90
N LYS A 64 -4.87 11.74 -12.20
CA LYS A 64 -3.89 12.05 -13.26
C LYS A 64 -3.22 13.40 -13.06
N GLY A 65 -3.99 14.43 -12.67
CA GLY A 65 -3.47 15.74 -12.31
C GLY A 65 -2.53 15.70 -11.12
N LYS A 66 -2.87 14.93 -10.06
CA LYS A 66 -2.00 14.72 -8.89
C LYS A 66 -0.70 13.97 -9.26
N ILE A 67 -0.79 12.92 -10.09
CA ILE A 67 0.38 12.17 -10.59
C ILE A 67 1.28 13.10 -11.41
N SER A 68 0.71 13.86 -12.36
CA SER A 68 1.46 14.80 -13.22
C SER A 68 2.17 15.89 -12.42
N LYS A 69 1.48 16.47 -11.43
CA LYS A 69 2.05 17.54 -10.59
C LYS A 69 3.18 17.04 -9.69
N PHE A 70 3.02 15.85 -9.13
CA PHE A 70 4.02 15.30 -8.21
C PHE A 70 5.21 14.66 -8.95
N TYR A 71 4.91 14.03 -10.09
CA TYR A 71 5.82 13.30 -10.95
C TYR A 71 6.63 12.24 -10.17
N PRO A 72 5.96 11.17 -9.69
CA PRO A 72 6.55 10.19 -8.78
C PRO A 72 7.54 9.24 -9.46
N ASP A 73 8.53 8.78 -8.70
CA ASP A 73 9.46 7.71 -9.08
C ASP A 73 8.86 6.31 -8.83
N LEU A 74 8.01 6.22 -7.81
CA LEU A 74 7.27 5.02 -7.47
C LEU A 74 5.83 5.39 -7.12
N VAL A 75 4.88 4.61 -7.64
CA VAL A 75 3.48 4.66 -7.25
C VAL A 75 3.08 3.34 -6.61
N GLY A 76 2.63 3.39 -5.36
CA GLY A 76 2.05 2.26 -4.64
C GLY A 76 0.53 2.33 -4.66
N VAL A 77 -0.15 1.34 -5.23
CA VAL A 77 -1.62 1.28 -5.30
C VAL A 77 -2.12 0.16 -4.37
N THR A 78 -3.13 0.44 -3.55
CA THR A 78 -3.82 -0.60 -2.76
C THR A 78 -5.06 -1.08 -3.49
N ALA A 79 -5.34 -2.39 -3.45
CA ALA A 79 -6.55 -2.95 -4.04
C ALA A 79 -7.18 -4.06 -3.18
N THR A 80 -8.48 -3.93 -2.96
CA THR A 80 -9.37 -5.06 -2.66
C THR A 80 -9.92 -5.61 -3.97
N THR A 81 -10.62 -6.75 -3.92
CA THR A 81 -11.18 -7.38 -5.13
C THR A 81 -12.14 -6.46 -5.88
N SER A 82 -12.92 -5.65 -5.16
CA SER A 82 -13.87 -4.72 -5.77
C SER A 82 -13.23 -3.45 -6.34
N MET A 83 -11.93 -3.25 -6.18
CA MET A 83 -11.19 -2.06 -6.63
C MET A 83 -10.09 -2.40 -7.64
N ILE A 84 -10.01 -3.66 -8.08
CA ILE A 84 -8.85 -4.13 -8.83
C ILE A 84 -8.75 -3.51 -10.23
N TYR A 85 -9.89 -3.35 -10.92
CA TYR A 85 -9.89 -2.75 -12.25
C TYR A 85 -9.59 -1.26 -12.18
N GLU A 86 -10.09 -0.55 -11.18
CA GLU A 86 -9.75 0.85 -10.94
C GLU A 86 -8.28 1.03 -10.56
N ALA A 87 -7.69 0.06 -9.85
CA ALA A 87 -6.24 0.04 -9.63
C ALA A 87 -5.46 -0.17 -10.94
N TYR A 88 -5.97 -0.93 -11.90
CA TYR A 88 -5.36 -1.07 -13.23
C TYR A 88 -5.46 0.23 -14.03
N ASP A 89 -6.58 0.94 -13.96
CA ASP A 89 -6.75 2.25 -14.59
C ASP A 89 -5.75 3.27 -14.01
N VAL A 90 -5.59 3.30 -12.67
CA VAL A 90 -4.54 4.13 -12.03
C VAL A 90 -3.15 3.72 -12.52
N ALA A 91 -2.83 2.43 -12.61
CA ALA A 91 -1.54 1.98 -13.12
C ALA A 91 -1.28 2.45 -14.56
N ALA A 92 -2.30 2.41 -15.42
CA ALA A 92 -2.22 2.92 -16.79
C ALA A 92 -1.96 4.43 -16.82
N LEU A 93 -2.68 5.22 -16.01
CA LEU A 93 -2.46 6.67 -15.88
C LEU A 93 -1.05 7.01 -15.40
N VAL A 94 -0.50 6.24 -14.47
CA VAL A 94 0.88 6.43 -14.01
C VAL A 94 1.86 6.26 -15.17
N LYS A 95 1.72 5.17 -15.94
CA LYS A 95 2.60 4.91 -17.08
C LYS A 95 2.40 5.88 -18.24
N GLU A 96 1.21 6.46 -18.39
CA GLU A 96 0.95 7.53 -19.36
C GLU A 96 1.74 8.80 -19.01
N VAL A 97 1.76 9.18 -17.72
CA VAL A 97 2.40 10.40 -17.24
C VAL A 97 3.91 10.24 -17.06
N ASN A 98 4.33 9.12 -16.46
CA ASN A 98 5.72 8.78 -16.23
C ASN A 98 5.95 7.28 -16.53
N PRO A 99 6.36 6.94 -17.77
CA PRO A 99 6.64 5.55 -18.16
C PRO A 99 7.70 4.86 -17.29
N ASP A 100 8.62 5.63 -16.71
CA ASP A 100 9.74 5.13 -15.89
C ASP A 100 9.37 4.93 -14.42
N ALA A 101 8.20 5.42 -13.98
CA ALA A 101 7.74 5.24 -12.61
C ALA A 101 7.50 3.75 -12.33
N MET A 102 8.01 3.26 -11.20
CA MET A 102 7.71 1.90 -10.76
C MET A 102 6.30 1.85 -10.19
N VAL A 103 5.44 1.00 -10.76
CA VAL A 103 4.09 0.77 -10.26
C VAL A 103 4.06 -0.50 -9.43
N VAL A 104 3.80 -0.33 -8.14
CA VAL A 104 3.68 -1.39 -7.15
C VAL A 104 2.23 -1.50 -6.71
N ILE A 105 1.67 -2.71 -6.69
CA ILE A 105 0.34 -2.95 -6.15
C ILE A 105 0.41 -3.85 -4.91
N GLY A 106 -0.43 -3.56 -3.92
CA GLY A 106 -0.54 -4.34 -2.69
C GLY A 106 -1.99 -4.44 -2.20
N GLY A 107 -2.17 -5.06 -1.04
CA GLY A 107 -3.47 -5.24 -0.41
C GLY A 107 -4.00 -6.68 -0.53
N PRO A 108 -5.25 -6.91 -0.06
CA PRO A 108 -5.80 -8.26 0.03
C PRO A 108 -5.91 -8.96 -1.33
N HIS A 109 -6.39 -8.28 -2.38
CA HIS A 109 -6.52 -8.91 -3.69
C HIS A 109 -5.15 -9.26 -4.28
N ALA A 110 -4.22 -8.30 -4.21
CA ALA A 110 -2.82 -8.46 -4.61
C ALA A 110 -2.13 -9.65 -3.92
N THR A 111 -2.44 -9.90 -2.65
CA THR A 111 -1.84 -11.01 -1.90
C THR A 111 -2.22 -12.37 -2.47
N PHE A 112 -3.47 -12.54 -2.91
CA PHE A 112 -3.97 -13.84 -3.35
C PHE A 112 -3.90 -14.05 -4.87
N MET A 113 -3.96 -12.98 -5.67
CA MET A 113 -4.06 -13.03 -7.14
C MET A 113 -2.83 -12.42 -7.85
N ALA A 114 -1.65 -12.55 -7.25
CA ALA A 114 -0.47 -11.80 -7.68
C ALA A 114 -0.03 -12.08 -9.12
N SER A 115 -0.07 -13.35 -9.53
CA SER A 115 0.34 -13.76 -10.88
C SER A 115 -0.73 -13.39 -11.93
N GLU A 116 -2.00 -13.44 -11.55
CA GLU A 116 -3.15 -13.01 -12.36
C GLU A 116 -3.06 -11.52 -12.65
N ILE A 117 -2.81 -10.70 -11.63
CA ILE A 117 -2.67 -9.23 -11.78
C ILE A 117 -1.61 -8.88 -12.82
N LEU A 118 -0.44 -9.50 -12.75
CA LEU A 118 0.63 -9.26 -13.72
C LEU A 118 0.33 -9.86 -15.10
N ARG A 119 -0.62 -10.79 -15.23
CA ARG A 119 -1.07 -11.26 -16.55
C ARG A 119 -2.10 -10.31 -17.16
N GLU A 120 -2.99 -9.75 -16.35
CA GLU A 120 -4.08 -8.89 -16.76
C GLU A 120 -3.65 -7.45 -17.03
N CYS A 121 -2.75 -6.90 -16.21
CA CYS A 121 -2.31 -5.52 -16.31
C CYS A 121 -0.80 -5.42 -16.56
N LYS A 122 -0.42 -4.96 -17.76
CA LYS A 122 0.98 -4.76 -18.13
C LYS A 122 1.61 -3.52 -17.47
N HIS A 123 0.80 -2.59 -16.99
CA HIS A 123 1.26 -1.34 -16.38
C HIS A 123 1.74 -1.51 -14.93
N ILE A 124 1.52 -2.68 -14.32
CA ILE A 124 2.01 -3.02 -12.99
C ILE A 124 3.34 -3.78 -13.12
N ASP A 125 4.35 -3.30 -12.39
CA ASP A 125 5.70 -3.86 -12.39
C ASP A 125 5.88 -4.90 -11.26
N VAL A 126 5.32 -4.62 -10.08
CA VAL A 126 5.53 -5.43 -8.86
C VAL A 126 4.23 -5.58 -8.07
N VAL A 127 3.96 -6.79 -7.60
CA VAL A 127 2.92 -7.11 -6.62
C VAL A 127 3.57 -7.44 -5.29
N VAL A 128 3.23 -6.71 -4.23
CA VAL A 128 3.63 -7.00 -2.85
C VAL A 128 2.55 -7.83 -2.16
N ARG A 129 2.96 -8.95 -1.55
CA ARG A 129 2.06 -9.95 -0.96
C ARG A 129 2.22 -10.03 0.54
N GLY A 130 1.11 -10.22 1.24
CA GLY A 130 1.08 -10.36 2.71
C GLY A 130 1.32 -9.02 3.41
N GLU A 131 2.16 -9.04 4.46
CA GLU A 131 2.58 -7.84 5.19
C GLU A 131 3.64 -7.09 4.38
N GLY A 132 3.26 -5.90 3.88
CA GLY A 132 4.03 -5.18 2.87
C GLY A 132 5.16 -4.31 3.41
N GLU A 133 5.21 -4.01 4.70
CA GLU A 133 6.06 -2.94 5.25
C GLU A 133 7.55 -3.20 5.04
N LEU A 134 8.03 -4.39 5.41
CA LEU A 134 9.43 -4.77 5.25
C LEU A 134 9.80 -4.98 3.77
N THR A 135 8.88 -5.54 2.99
CA THR A 135 9.06 -5.74 1.55
C THR A 135 9.17 -4.40 0.82
N PHE A 136 8.31 -3.44 1.17
CA PHE A 136 8.29 -2.11 0.61
C PHE A 136 9.54 -1.31 1.01
N ARG A 137 9.99 -1.43 2.27
CA ARG A 137 11.27 -0.88 2.72
C ARG A 137 12.43 -1.36 1.83
N GLU A 138 12.51 -2.67 1.59
CA GLU A 138 13.57 -3.26 0.76
C GLU A 138 13.50 -2.79 -0.70
N LEU A 139 12.28 -2.71 -1.27
CA LEU A 139 12.05 -2.16 -2.62
C LEU A 139 12.55 -0.71 -2.72
N LEU A 140 12.17 0.16 -1.77
CA LEU A 140 12.61 1.55 -1.76
C LEU A 140 14.13 1.66 -1.63
N MET A 141 14.75 0.90 -0.72
CA MET A 141 16.21 0.90 -0.54
C MET A 141 16.96 0.50 -1.81
N LYS A 142 16.45 -0.48 -2.56
CA LYS A 142 17.02 -0.85 -3.86
C LYS A 142 16.89 0.27 -4.88
N LEU A 143 15.69 0.86 -5.01
CA LEU A 143 15.45 1.97 -5.92
C LEU A 143 16.30 3.21 -5.61
N MET A 144 16.52 3.53 -4.33
CA MET A 144 17.38 4.64 -3.89
C MET A 144 18.84 4.45 -4.30
N LYS A 145 19.27 3.20 -4.48
CA LYS A 145 20.60 2.80 -4.99
C LYS A 145 20.65 2.64 -6.51
N ALA A 146 19.56 2.96 -7.21
CA ALA A 146 19.35 2.65 -8.62
C ALA A 146 19.52 1.16 -8.98
N ASP A 147 19.38 0.26 -7.99
CA ASP A 147 19.36 -1.18 -8.20
C ASP A 147 17.95 -1.59 -8.64
N ARG A 148 17.83 -2.06 -9.89
CA ARG A 148 16.58 -2.55 -10.47
C ARG A 148 16.44 -4.07 -10.38
N ASP A 149 17.42 -4.78 -9.79
CA ASP A 149 17.32 -6.22 -9.60
C ASP A 149 16.32 -6.56 -8.50
N LEU A 150 15.18 -7.14 -8.88
CA LEU A 150 14.13 -7.53 -7.95
C LEU A 150 14.34 -8.93 -7.36
N ARG A 151 15.36 -9.68 -7.79
CA ARG A 151 15.66 -11.00 -7.23
C ARG A 151 16.02 -10.90 -5.75
N GLY A 152 15.53 -11.85 -4.98
CA GLY A 152 15.85 -11.96 -3.55
C GLY A 152 14.96 -11.13 -2.63
N ILE A 153 14.21 -10.14 -3.14
CA ILE A 153 13.24 -9.40 -2.34
C ILE A 153 12.10 -10.34 -1.95
N LEU A 154 12.01 -10.73 -0.69
CA LEU A 154 10.96 -11.64 -0.24
C LEU A 154 9.58 -10.96 -0.29
N GLY A 155 8.56 -11.74 -0.66
CA GLY A 155 7.16 -11.31 -0.64
C GLY A 155 6.67 -10.63 -1.91
N ILE A 156 7.45 -10.58 -2.99
CA ILE A 156 7.01 -10.00 -4.26
C ILE A 156 6.76 -11.02 -5.36
N THR A 157 5.84 -10.66 -6.25
CA THR A 157 5.74 -11.21 -7.61
C THR A 157 5.99 -10.05 -8.56
N TYR A 158 6.75 -10.22 -9.63
CA TYR A 158 7.18 -9.10 -10.48
C TYR A 158 7.33 -9.52 -11.94
N ARG A 159 7.38 -8.52 -12.82
CA ARG A 159 7.64 -8.71 -14.26
C ARG A 159 9.11 -8.46 -14.58
N VAL A 160 9.71 -9.35 -15.37
CA VAL A 160 11.01 -9.15 -16.01
C VAL A 160 10.99 -9.80 -17.39
N ASP A 161 11.37 -9.06 -18.43
CA ASP A 161 11.35 -9.52 -19.85
C ASP A 161 10.01 -10.17 -20.24
N ASP A 162 8.89 -9.49 -19.93
CA ASP A 162 7.51 -9.96 -20.13
C ASP A 162 7.12 -11.25 -19.39
N LYS A 163 8.00 -11.78 -18.53
CA LYS A 163 7.74 -12.99 -17.74
C LYS A 163 7.41 -12.62 -16.30
N VAL A 164 6.39 -13.28 -15.77
CA VAL A 164 6.04 -13.21 -14.35
C VAL A 164 7.01 -14.09 -13.57
N ARG A 165 7.64 -13.51 -12.55
CA ARG A 165 8.53 -14.18 -11.60
C ARG A 165 8.01 -14.00 -10.19
N GLU A 166 8.22 -15.02 -9.38
CA GLU A 166 7.75 -15.05 -8.01
C GLU A 166 8.94 -15.29 -7.07
N ASN A 167 9.16 -14.36 -6.14
CA ASN A 167 10.11 -14.56 -5.06
C ASN A 167 9.42 -15.26 -3.88
N PRO A 168 10.17 -16.00 -3.02
CA PRO A 168 9.59 -16.66 -1.86
C PRO A 168 8.79 -15.72 -0.96
N PRO A 169 7.78 -16.22 -0.23
CA PRO A 169 7.00 -15.40 0.69
C PRO A 169 7.88 -14.81 1.80
N ARG A 170 7.55 -13.58 2.23
CA ARG A 170 8.20 -12.97 3.38
C ARG A 170 7.63 -13.52 4.69
N PRO A 171 8.46 -13.88 5.68
CA PRO A 171 7.98 -14.20 7.02
C PRO A 171 7.18 -13.04 7.62
N LEU A 172 6.11 -13.38 8.33
CA LEU A 172 5.30 -12.40 9.05
C LEU A 172 6.14 -11.64 10.10
N ILE A 173 5.84 -10.36 10.27
CA ILE A 173 6.51 -9.44 11.21
C ILE A 173 6.32 -9.95 12.64
N ARG A 174 7.38 -10.34 13.34
CA ARG A 174 7.23 -10.98 14.65
C ARG A 174 6.75 -10.00 15.72
N ASN A 175 7.37 -8.84 15.79
CA ASN A 175 7.00 -7.76 16.70
C ASN A 175 6.37 -6.62 15.90
N LEU A 176 5.08 -6.35 16.13
CA LEU A 176 4.39 -5.30 15.38
C LEU A 176 4.89 -3.90 15.73
N ASP A 177 5.48 -3.72 16.92
CA ASP A 177 6.04 -2.43 17.34
C ASP A 177 7.31 -2.04 16.57
N ASP A 178 7.91 -2.96 15.80
CA ASP A 178 8.99 -2.66 14.86
C ASP A 178 8.49 -1.85 13.64
N VAL A 179 7.17 -1.76 13.46
CA VAL A 179 6.54 -0.95 12.41
C VAL A 179 6.22 0.45 12.96
N PRO A 180 6.65 1.52 12.26
CA PRO A 180 6.41 2.89 12.72
C PRO A 180 4.91 3.21 12.81
N LEU A 181 4.59 4.25 13.59
CA LEU A 181 3.25 4.84 13.64
C LEU A 181 2.76 5.19 12.23
N PRO A 182 1.48 4.90 11.87
CA PRO A 182 0.94 5.32 10.59
C PRO A 182 1.04 6.83 10.39
N ALA A 183 1.35 7.28 9.17
CA ALA A 183 1.43 8.69 8.82
C ALA A 183 0.03 9.31 8.65
N TYR A 184 -0.74 9.39 9.73
CA TYR A 184 -2.10 9.98 9.73
C TYR A 184 -2.11 11.42 9.23
N ASP A 185 -1.01 12.15 9.42
CA ASP A 185 -0.83 13.52 8.95
C ASP A 185 -0.85 13.66 7.42
N LEU A 186 -0.60 12.57 6.68
CA LEU A 186 -0.71 12.55 5.21
C LEU A 186 -2.08 12.12 4.72
N LEU A 187 -2.97 11.71 5.61
CA LEU A 187 -4.34 11.35 5.27
C LEU A 187 -5.26 12.57 5.42
N PRO A 188 -6.32 12.67 4.60
CA PRO A 188 -7.32 13.72 4.73
C PRO A 188 -8.25 13.46 5.93
N MET A 189 -7.71 13.51 7.16
CA MET A 189 -8.39 13.06 8.38
C MET A 189 -9.76 13.72 8.62
N ASP A 190 -9.94 14.95 8.16
CA ASP A 190 -11.21 15.67 8.24
C ASP A 190 -12.34 15.07 7.39
N LYS A 191 -12.02 14.23 6.40
CA LYS A 191 -12.99 13.57 5.51
C LYS A 191 -13.56 12.28 6.08
N TYR A 192 -12.91 11.66 7.06
CA TYR A 192 -13.37 10.42 7.69
C TYR A 192 -14.41 10.73 8.77
N ARG A 193 -15.68 10.82 8.36
CA ARG A 193 -16.79 11.21 9.24
C ARG A 193 -18.06 10.41 8.98
N VAL A 194 -18.74 10.02 10.05
CA VAL A 194 -20.13 9.54 10.00
C VAL A 194 -21.02 10.66 10.56
N GLY A 195 -21.73 11.35 9.67
CA GLY A 195 -22.45 12.57 10.03
C GLY A 195 -21.50 13.63 10.62
N LYS A 196 -21.74 14.02 11.87
CA LYS A 196 -20.89 15.00 12.58
C LYS A 196 -19.70 14.38 13.32
N LEU A 197 -19.62 13.05 13.45
CA LEU A 197 -18.56 12.39 14.20
C LEU A 197 -17.36 12.11 13.29
N LYS A 198 -16.18 12.60 13.68
CA LYS A 198 -14.92 12.17 13.07
C LYS A 198 -14.53 10.81 13.63
N PHE A 199 -13.89 9.97 12.83
CA PHE A 199 -13.32 8.71 13.29
C PHE A 199 -11.94 8.47 12.68
N GLY A 200 -11.14 7.72 13.39
CA GLY A 200 -9.89 7.13 12.91
C GLY A 200 -10.00 5.62 12.88
N ALA A 201 -9.00 4.98 12.28
CA ALA A 201 -8.83 3.53 12.34
C ALA A 201 -7.48 3.24 13.00
N ILE A 202 -7.43 2.18 13.79
CA ILE A 202 -6.23 1.65 14.42
C ILE A 202 -6.23 0.14 14.24
N MET A 203 -5.05 -0.43 14.02
CA MET A 203 -4.86 -1.88 13.99
C MET A 203 -4.01 -2.29 15.18
N THR A 204 -4.65 -2.74 16.26
CA THR A 204 -3.96 -3.12 17.51
C THR A 204 -3.29 -4.50 17.44
N SER A 205 -3.68 -5.33 16.48
CA SER A 205 -3.13 -6.67 16.31
C SER A 205 -3.29 -7.19 14.89
N ARG A 206 -2.51 -8.23 14.55
CA ARG A 206 -2.57 -9.00 13.30
C ARG A 206 -2.59 -10.50 13.60
N GLY A 207 -3.25 -11.24 12.71
CA GLY A 207 -3.33 -12.70 12.78
C GLY A 207 -4.53 -13.20 13.58
N CYS A 208 -5.00 -14.39 13.22
CA CYS A 208 -6.22 -14.99 13.77
C CYS A 208 -6.01 -16.49 13.98
N PRO A 209 -6.10 -17.02 15.22
CA PRO A 209 -5.85 -18.43 15.51
C PRO A 209 -6.93 -19.38 15.01
N TYR A 210 -8.05 -18.84 14.51
CA TYR A 210 -9.15 -19.62 13.97
C TYR A 210 -8.89 -20.08 12.52
N THR A 211 -9.54 -21.18 12.14
CA THR A 211 -9.39 -21.84 10.84
C THR A 211 -10.69 -21.90 10.05
N CYS A 212 -11.48 -20.81 10.09
CA CYS A 212 -12.74 -20.71 9.37
C CYS A 212 -12.53 -20.92 7.87
N VAL A 213 -13.23 -21.90 7.28
CA VAL A 213 -13.04 -22.33 5.87
C VAL A 213 -13.32 -21.23 4.84
N PHE A 214 -14.09 -20.20 5.21
CA PHE A 214 -14.48 -19.10 4.34
C PHE A 214 -13.60 -17.85 4.51
N CYS A 215 -12.69 -17.81 5.49
CA CYS A 215 -12.02 -16.57 5.88
C CYS A 215 -10.58 -16.49 5.34
N SER A 216 -10.25 -15.38 4.67
CA SER A 216 -8.89 -15.09 4.19
C SER A 216 -7.98 -14.48 5.25
N SER A 217 -8.50 -14.03 6.40
CA SER A 217 -7.73 -13.29 7.41
C SER A 217 -6.54 -14.08 7.96
N SER A 218 -6.73 -15.35 8.33
CA SER A 218 -5.64 -16.19 8.84
C SER A 218 -4.68 -16.66 7.74
N LEU A 219 -5.10 -16.63 6.47
CA LEU A 219 -4.21 -16.84 5.31
C LEU A 219 -3.33 -15.61 5.06
N GLN A 220 -3.86 -14.41 5.25
CA GLN A 220 -3.13 -13.17 5.01
C GLN A 220 -2.20 -12.80 6.17
N PHE A 221 -2.68 -12.86 7.42
CA PHE A 221 -1.94 -12.41 8.60
C PHE A 221 -1.42 -13.55 9.49
N GLY A 222 -1.61 -14.79 9.05
CA GLY A 222 -1.19 -15.98 9.77
C GLY A 222 -2.13 -16.42 10.89
N LYS A 223 -1.85 -17.63 11.41
CA LYS A 223 -2.63 -18.31 12.46
C LYS A 223 -2.20 -17.96 13.89
N LYS A 224 -1.33 -16.97 14.06
CA LYS A 224 -0.87 -16.52 15.37
C LYS A 224 -1.27 -15.07 15.57
N TRP A 225 -2.02 -14.82 16.64
CA TRP A 225 -2.32 -13.46 17.08
C TRP A 225 -1.04 -12.78 17.57
N ARG A 226 -0.75 -11.61 17.00
CA ARG A 226 0.39 -10.74 17.33
C ARG A 226 -0.19 -9.36 17.61
N ALA A 227 0.14 -8.76 18.74
CA ALA A 227 -0.36 -7.45 19.11
C ALA A 227 0.76 -6.42 19.16
N HIS A 228 0.37 -5.16 19.01
CA HIS A 228 1.18 -4.04 19.43
C HIS A 228 1.25 -3.97 20.97
N GLY A 229 2.33 -3.40 21.49
CA GLY A 229 2.43 -3.04 22.90
C GLY A 229 1.36 -2.04 23.32
N VAL A 230 0.95 -2.09 24.59
CA VAL A 230 -0.12 -1.22 25.12
C VAL A 230 0.27 0.25 25.01
N GLU A 231 1.52 0.57 25.35
CA GLU A 231 2.07 1.93 25.29
C GLU A 231 2.04 2.47 23.86
N ARG A 232 2.39 1.62 22.89
CA ARG A 232 2.39 1.93 21.46
C ARG A 232 0.97 2.16 20.92
N VAL A 233 -0.01 1.41 21.39
CA VAL A 233 -1.44 1.62 21.09
C VAL A 233 -1.95 2.93 21.70
N LEU A 234 -1.59 3.22 22.94
CA LEU A 234 -1.97 4.47 23.62
C LEU A 234 -1.32 5.69 22.98
N GLU A 235 -0.11 5.57 22.44
CA GLU A 235 0.53 6.61 21.65
C GLU A 235 -0.25 6.89 20.35
N GLU A 236 -0.63 5.85 19.61
CA GLU A 236 -1.42 6.00 18.37
C GLU A 236 -2.79 6.64 18.62
N LEU A 237 -3.45 6.31 19.74
CA LEU A 237 -4.75 6.89 20.11
C LEU A 237 -4.70 8.39 20.46
N ARG A 238 -3.53 8.96 20.72
CA ARG A 238 -3.37 10.39 21.03
C ARG A 238 -3.23 11.26 19.78
N ILE A 239 -3.02 10.66 18.62
CA ILE A 239 -2.92 11.34 17.31
C ILE A 239 -4.33 11.73 16.83
#